data_AF-A0A453H3P3-F1
#
_entry.id   AF-A0A453H3P3-F1
#
_cell.length_a   1.000
_cell.length_b   1.000
_cell.length_c   1.000
_cell.angle_alpha   90.00
_cell.angle_beta   90.00
_cell.angle_gamma   90.00
#
_symmetry.space_group_name_H-M   'P 1'
#
loop_
_entity.id
_entity.type
_entity.pdbx_description
1 polymer ?
#
loop_
_entity_poly.entity_id
_entity_poly.type
_entity_poly.pdbx_seq_one_letter_code
_entity_poly.pdbx_strand_id
1 'polypeptide(L)'
;DSKPPPPPATSPQHPRPREANSNLAGTRTHASPPRPRTPRSPPGSRARTPRGQIGLEAAAMAPGAADRVAIGVCVMEKKVFCSPMEQILERLRAFGEFEIIIFGDKVILEDPIEIWPKCDCLIAFCSSGFPLQKAQAYAALRRPFLVNELEPQYLLHDRRKVYEHLEKYGIPVPNYALVNREYPYQELDHFIEQEDFVEIHGKRFLKPFVEKPANG
;
A
#
# COMPACT_ATOMS: atom_id res chain seq x y z
N ASP A 1 58.59 34.46 -29.11
CA ASP A 1 57.41 35.23 -28.66
C ASP A 1 56.32 34.33 -28.10
N SER A 2 56.26 34.24 -26.76
CA SER A 2 55.30 33.42 -26.03
C SER A 2 54.34 34.32 -25.27
N LYS A 3 53.05 34.29 -25.65
CA LYS A 3 51.97 35.07 -25.04
C LYS A 3 51.48 34.39 -23.76
N PRO A 4 51.33 35.09 -22.61
CA PRO A 4 50.85 34.46 -21.38
C PRO A 4 49.32 34.21 -21.42
N PRO A 5 48.83 33.20 -20.68
CA PRO A 5 47.41 32.84 -20.65
C PRO A 5 46.57 33.83 -19.78
N PRO A 6 45.26 33.96 -20.06
CA PRO A 6 44.37 34.85 -19.30
C PRO A 6 43.98 34.26 -17.93
N PRO A 7 43.64 35.12 -16.94
CA PRO A 7 43.24 34.69 -15.59
C PRO A 7 41.80 34.10 -15.55
N PRO A 8 41.48 33.26 -14.54
CA PRO A 8 40.20 32.57 -14.46
C PRO A 8 39.04 33.49 -14.02
N ALA A 9 37.86 33.22 -14.56
CA ALA A 9 36.61 33.92 -14.26
C ALA A 9 36.07 33.57 -12.85
N THR A 10 35.71 34.59 -12.10
CA THR A 10 35.13 34.56 -10.76
C THR A 10 33.64 34.20 -10.79
N SER A 11 33.25 33.15 -10.06
CA SER A 11 31.84 32.82 -9.79
C SER A 11 31.22 33.79 -8.75
N PRO A 12 29.96 34.23 -8.90
CA PRO A 12 29.31 35.08 -7.90
C PRO A 12 28.88 34.29 -6.65
N GLN A 13 29.31 34.76 -5.48
CA GLN A 13 28.84 34.34 -4.17
C GLN A 13 27.45 34.94 -3.88
N HIS A 14 26.50 34.13 -3.41
CA HIS A 14 25.25 34.61 -2.81
C HIS A 14 25.28 34.46 -1.29
N PRO A 15 24.90 35.49 -0.50
CA PRO A 15 25.06 35.50 0.94
C PRO A 15 23.90 34.81 1.67
N ARG A 16 24.22 34.12 2.79
CA ARG A 16 23.25 33.73 3.84
C ARG A 16 22.94 34.92 4.75
N PRO A 17 21.71 35.03 5.24
CA PRO A 17 21.47 35.20 6.69
C PRO A 17 20.19 34.46 7.12
N ARG A 18 19.85 34.17 8.38
CA ARG A 18 20.44 34.27 9.73
C ARG A 18 19.55 33.38 10.60
N GLU A 19 20.12 32.67 11.56
CA GLU A 19 19.36 32.09 12.67
C GLU A 19 18.83 33.19 13.58
N ALA A 20 17.59 33.04 14.06
CA ALA A 20 17.06 33.76 15.20
C ALA A 20 16.29 32.77 16.09
N ASN A 21 16.74 32.71 17.34
CA ASN A 21 16.24 31.89 18.42
C ASN A 21 15.44 32.80 19.36
N SER A 22 14.22 32.42 19.79
CA SER A 22 13.68 32.82 21.10
C SER A 22 12.31 32.19 21.39
N ASN A 23 12.26 31.50 22.53
CA ASN A 23 11.10 31.06 23.29
C ASN A 23 10.02 32.16 23.50
N LEU A 24 8.74 31.78 23.56
CA LEU A 24 7.86 32.20 24.67
C LEU A 24 6.56 31.38 24.78
N ALA A 25 6.33 30.92 26.01
CA ALA A 25 5.09 30.73 26.77
C ALA A 25 3.76 30.35 26.07
N GLY A 26 3.14 29.32 26.62
CA GLY A 26 1.82 28.84 26.22
C GLY A 26 0.64 29.70 26.66
N THR A 27 -0.55 29.25 26.28
CA THR A 27 -1.79 29.44 27.02
C THR A 27 -2.91 28.58 26.41
N ARG A 28 -3.59 27.85 27.31
CA ARG A 28 -5.05 27.65 27.39
C ARG A 28 -5.78 26.86 26.30
N THR A 29 -6.13 25.66 26.74
CA THR A 29 -7.38 24.90 26.53
C THR A 29 -8.63 25.77 26.32
N HIS A 30 -9.40 25.47 25.26
CA HIS A 30 -10.82 25.76 25.19
C HIS A 30 -11.59 24.53 24.69
N ALA A 31 -12.29 23.90 25.63
CA ALA A 31 -13.23 22.82 25.41
C ALA A 31 -14.56 23.37 24.86
N SER A 32 -15.18 22.65 23.93
CA SER A 32 -16.50 22.96 23.36
C SER A 32 -17.63 22.54 24.32
N PRO A 33 -18.73 23.29 24.43
CA PRO A 33 -19.85 22.94 25.30
C PRO A 33 -20.81 21.92 24.66
N PRO A 34 -21.46 21.02 25.43
CA PRO A 34 -22.41 20.05 24.92
C PRO A 34 -23.83 20.65 24.75
N ARG A 35 -24.57 20.17 23.75
CA ARG A 35 -25.99 20.51 23.52
C ARG A 35 -26.95 19.62 24.35
N PRO A 36 -28.13 20.15 24.74
CA PRO A 36 -28.99 19.55 25.77
C PRO A 36 -29.90 18.42 25.25
N ARG A 37 -30.13 17.44 26.13
CA ARG A 37 -31.17 16.40 26.05
C ARG A 37 -32.52 16.96 26.48
N THR A 38 -33.60 16.55 25.82
CA THR A 38 -34.99 16.77 26.28
C THR A 38 -35.74 15.44 26.40
N PRO A 39 -36.82 15.39 27.22
CA PRO A 39 -37.17 14.21 27.99
C PRO A 39 -38.27 13.32 27.40
N ARG A 40 -38.28 12.10 27.95
CA ARG A 40 -39.19 10.97 27.79
C ARG A 40 -40.47 11.17 28.63
N SER A 41 -41.64 10.71 28.16
CA SER A 41 -42.69 10.08 29.00
C SER A 41 -43.74 9.27 28.20
N PRO A 42 -44.36 8.23 28.79
CA PRO A 42 -45.22 7.20 28.15
C PRO A 42 -46.69 7.28 28.70
N PRO A 43 -47.48 6.19 28.81
CA PRO A 43 -47.97 5.20 27.82
C PRO A 43 -49.51 5.23 27.66
N GLY A 44 -50.04 4.64 26.59
CA GLY A 44 -51.49 4.44 26.38
C GLY A 44 -51.82 2.98 26.08
N SER A 45 -52.81 2.44 26.79
CA SER A 45 -53.07 1.01 26.93
C SER A 45 -54.16 0.49 25.99
N ARG A 46 -54.02 -0.80 25.63
CA ARG A 46 -55.09 -1.83 25.52
C ARG A 46 -56.00 -1.83 24.28
N ALA A 47 -55.92 -2.92 23.50
CA ALA A 47 -57.05 -3.83 23.26
C ALA A 47 -56.57 -5.11 22.57
N ARG A 48 -57.13 -6.25 23.00
CA ARG A 48 -56.89 -7.62 22.51
C ARG A 48 -58.25 -8.18 22.11
N THR A 49 -58.40 -8.80 20.94
CA THR A 49 -59.19 -10.05 20.72
C THR A 49 -59.10 -10.54 19.26
N PRO A 50 -59.34 -11.84 18.98
CA PRO A 50 -58.75 -12.57 17.86
C PRO A 50 -59.74 -13.13 16.83
N ARG A 51 -59.22 -13.65 15.70
CA ARG A 51 -59.60 -14.86 14.91
C ARG A 51 -59.60 -14.59 13.41
N GLY A 52 -59.08 -15.57 12.66
CA GLY A 52 -59.42 -15.76 11.24
C GLY A 52 -58.21 -16.13 10.40
N GLN A 53 -58.11 -17.41 10.07
CA GLN A 53 -57.04 -18.09 9.36
C GLN A 53 -57.20 -17.97 7.83
N ILE A 54 -56.10 -18.26 7.11
CA ILE A 54 -55.91 -18.56 5.67
C ILE A 54 -55.73 -17.37 4.70
N GLY A 55 -54.49 -17.21 4.26
CA GLY A 55 -54.09 -16.35 3.16
C GLY A 55 -52.61 -16.55 2.89
N LEU A 56 -52.28 -16.99 1.69
CA LEU A 56 -50.94 -17.26 1.17
C LEU A 56 -50.05 -16.00 1.28
N GLU A 57 -49.30 -15.84 2.36
CA GLU A 57 -48.32 -14.76 2.47
C GLU A 57 -46.93 -15.28 2.12
N ALA A 58 -46.45 -14.82 0.96
CA ALA A 58 -45.03 -14.69 0.69
C ALA A 58 -44.37 -14.10 1.94
N ALA A 59 -43.49 -14.87 2.58
CA ALA A 59 -42.72 -14.40 3.71
C ALA A 59 -42.00 -13.13 3.23
N ALA A 60 -42.49 -11.99 3.74
CA ALA A 60 -41.91 -10.68 3.52
C ALA A 60 -40.45 -10.77 3.95
N MET A 61 -39.57 -10.82 2.95
CA MET A 61 -38.13 -10.72 3.11
C MET A 61 -37.90 -9.43 3.88
N ALA A 62 -37.35 -9.55 5.09
CA ALA A 62 -37.02 -8.40 5.92
C ALA A 62 -36.23 -7.38 5.07
N PRO A 63 -36.58 -6.09 5.08
CA PRO A 63 -35.77 -5.08 4.40
C PRO A 63 -34.49 -4.92 5.22
N GLY A 64 -33.44 -5.68 4.88
CA GLY A 64 -32.21 -5.68 5.67
C GLY A 64 -31.04 -6.51 5.17
N ALA A 65 -31.21 -7.40 4.19
CA ALA A 65 -30.09 -7.93 3.43
C ALA A 65 -29.87 -7.00 2.22
N ALA A 66 -29.29 -5.83 2.45
CA ALA A 66 -28.64 -5.13 1.35
C ALA A 66 -27.63 -6.12 0.75
N ASP A 67 -27.61 -6.27 -0.57
CA ASP A 67 -26.56 -7.00 -1.28
C ASP A 67 -25.22 -6.30 -0.96
N ARG A 68 -24.56 -6.76 0.10
CA ARG A 68 -23.26 -6.21 0.52
C ARG A 68 -22.21 -6.75 -0.43
N VAL A 69 -21.33 -5.86 -0.87
CA VAL A 69 -20.20 -6.24 -1.71
C VAL A 69 -19.15 -6.95 -0.84
N ALA A 70 -18.85 -8.20 -1.15
CA ALA A 70 -17.87 -9.00 -0.44
C ALA A 70 -16.45 -8.64 -0.87
N ILE A 71 -15.65 -8.11 0.06
CA ILE A 71 -14.23 -7.79 -0.13
C ILE A 71 -13.39 -8.90 0.51
N GLY A 72 -12.74 -9.71 -0.33
CA GLY A 72 -11.74 -10.68 0.07
C GLY A 72 -10.40 -10.00 0.33
N VAL A 73 -9.84 -10.20 1.52
CA VAL A 73 -8.49 -9.74 1.88
C VAL A 73 -7.60 -10.97 1.89
N CYS A 74 -6.83 -11.15 0.82
CA CYS A 74 -5.96 -12.30 0.59
C CYS A 74 -4.50 -11.88 0.68
N VAL A 75 -4.00 -11.75 1.91
CA VAL A 75 -2.60 -11.47 2.22
C VAL A 75 -2.19 -12.22 3.48
N MET A 76 -0.88 -12.34 3.73
CA MET A 76 -0.36 -12.97 4.95
C MET A 76 -0.95 -12.30 6.20
N GLU A 77 -1.25 -13.07 7.24
CA GLU A 77 -1.88 -12.57 8.48
C GLU A 77 -1.08 -11.43 9.14
N LYS A 78 0.25 -11.50 9.08
CA LYS A 78 1.15 -10.43 9.54
C LYS A 78 0.86 -9.07 8.87
N LYS A 79 0.29 -9.07 7.67
CA LYS A 79 -0.11 -7.87 6.92
C LYS A 79 -1.56 -7.47 7.19
N VAL A 80 -2.46 -8.43 7.40
CA VAL A 80 -3.88 -8.13 7.71
C VAL A 80 -4.03 -7.51 9.09
N PHE A 81 -3.33 -8.06 10.10
CA PHE A 81 -3.43 -7.64 11.50
C PHE A 81 -2.42 -6.55 11.89
N CYS A 82 -1.86 -5.84 10.90
CA CYS A 82 -1.06 -4.67 11.20
C CYS A 82 -1.99 -3.47 11.44
N SER A 83 -1.63 -2.61 12.41
CA SER A 83 -2.47 -1.46 12.80
C SER A 83 -2.94 -0.59 11.62
N PRO A 84 -2.12 -0.29 10.59
CA PRO A 84 -2.61 0.46 9.43
C PRO A 84 -3.74 -0.26 8.68
N MET A 85 -3.62 -1.58 8.46
CA MET A 85 -4.61 -2.36 7.73
C MET A 85 -5.90 -2.50 8.54
N GLU A 86 -5.80 -2.74 9.85
CA GLU A 86 -6.96 -2.81 10.74
C GLU A 86 -7.80 -1.52 10.69
N GLN A 87 -7.15 -0.35 10.74
CA GLN A 87 -7.84 0.94 10.63
C GLN A 87 -8.53 1.12 9.27
N ILE A 88 -7.92 0.66 8.18
CA ILE A 88 -8.54 0.72 6.85
C ILE A 88 -9.78 -0.18 6.81
N LEU A 89 -9.65 -1.42 7.29
CA LEU A 89 -10.76 -2.38 7.30
C LEU A 89 -11.89 -1.94 8.23
N GLU A 90 -11.59 -1.34 9.37
CA GLU A 90 -12.61 -0.77 10.27
C GLU A 90 -13.41 0.35 9.59
N ARG A 91 -12.71 1.27 8.90
CA ARG A 91 -13.38 2.33 8.12
C ARG A 91 -14.23 1.76 6.99
N LEU A 92 -13.76 0.73 6.28
CA LEU A 92 -14.53 0.04 5.25
C LEU A 92 -15.80 -0.61 5.81
N ARG A 93 -15.73 -1.27 6.96
CA ARG A 93 -16.92 -1.84 7.64
C ARG A 93 -17.91 -0.76 8.07
N ALA A 94 -17.43 0.41 8.46
CA ALA A 94 -18.29 1.51 8.93
C ALA A 94 -19.22 2.07 7.83
N PHE A 95 -18.92 1.87 6.54
CA PHE A 95 -19.84 2.23 5.45
C PHE A 95 -21.11 1.36 5.43
N GLY A 96 -21.07 0.14 5.98
CA GLY A 96 -22.22 -0.78 6.05
C GLY A 96 -22.59 -1.48 4.73
N GLU A 97 -21.97 -1.10 3.62
CA GLU A 97 -22.16 -1.65 2.27
C GLU A 97 -21.22 -2.82 1.96
N PHE A 98 -20.15 -3.00 2.74
CA PHE A 98 -19.11 -4.00 2.48
C PHE A 98 -19.10 -5.10 3.53
N GLU A 99 -18.95 -6.34 3.07
CA GLU A 99 -18.62 -7.49 3.90
C GLU A 99 -17.15 -7.85 3.71
N ILE A 100 -16.35 -7.78 4.78
CA ILE A 100 -14.90 -8.05 4.69
C ILE A 100 -14.62 -9.49 5.11
N ILE A 101 -14.04 -10.26 4.19
CA ILE A 101 -13.67 -11.67 4.38
C ILE A 101 -12.15 -11.79 4.35
N ILE A 102 -11.55 -12.15 5.48
CA ILE A 102 -10.09 -12.32 5.59
C ILE A 102 -9.74 -13.76 5.25
N PHE A 103 -8.80 -13.97 4.33
CA PHE A 103 -8.30 -15.29 3.99
C PHE A 103 -7.10 -15.56 4.91
N GLY A 104 -7.26 -16.45 5.89
CA GLY A 104 -6.20 -16.76 6.86
C GLY A 104 -5.02 -17.50 6.23
N ASP A 105 -3.90 -17.56 6.96
CA ASP A 105 -2.65 -18.15 6.45
C ASP A 105 -2.82 -19.62 6.06
N LYS A 106 -3.57 -20.39 6.86
CA LYS A 106 -3.91 -21.77 6.54
C LYS A 106 -4.63 -21.89 5.19
N VAL A 107 -5.60 -21.03 4.92
CA VAL A 107 -6.37 -21.05 3.67
C VAL A 107 -5.45 -20.73 2.50
N ILE A 108 -4.69 -19.63 2.59
CA ILE A 108 -3.88 -19.19 1.45
C ILE A 108 -2.69 -20.14 1.19
N LEU A 109 -2.10 -20.74 2.22
CA LEU A 109 -0.92 -21.62 2.09
C LEU A 109 -1.32 -23.06 1.80
N GLU A 110 -2.21 -23.64 2.59
CA GLU A 110 -2.45 -25.09 2.60
C GLU A 110 -3.66 -25.49 1.75
N ASP A 111 -4.76 -24.75 1.84
CA ASP A 111 -6.01 -25.16 1.21
C ASP A 111 -5.99 -24.98 -0.32
N PRO A 112 -6.68 -25.87 -1.07
CA PRO A 112 -6.84 -25.72 -2.51
C PRO A 112 -7.73 -24.51 -2.86
N ILE A 113 -7.45 -23.83 -3.97
CA ILE A 113 -8.07 -22.54 -4.33
C ILE A 113 -9.60 -22.64 -4.56
N GLU A 114 -10.09 -23.85 -4.84
CA GLU A 114 -11.50 -24.12 -5.07
C GLU A 114 -12.33 -23.97 -3.80
N ILE A 115 -11.73 -24.16 -2.63
CA ILE A 115 -12.42 -24.05 -1.34
C ILE A 115 -12.20 -22.71 -0.64
N TRP A 116 -11.41 -21.81 -1.24
CA TRP A 116 -11.21 -20.47 -0.70
C TRP A 116 -12.53 -19.69 -0.67
N PRO A 117 -12.69 -18.75 0.29
CA PRO A 117 -13.89 -17.94 0.38
C PRO A 117 -14.14 -17.17 -0.92
N LYS A 118 -15.40 -17.05 -1.33
CA LYS A 118 -15.77 -16.25 -2.50
C LYS A 118 -15.87 -14.78 -2.12
N CYS A 119 -15.53 -13.90 -3.07
CA CYS A 119 -15.64 -12.46 -2.90
C CYS A 119 -15.92 -11.78 -4.25
N ASP A 120 -16.54 -10.61 -4.22
CA ASP A 120 -16.78 -9.79 -5.40
C ASP A 120 -15.55 -8.96 -5.77
N CYS A 121 -14.79 -8.56 -4.75
CA CYS A 121 -13.58 -7.75 -4.86
C CYS A 121 -12.44 -8.42 -4.08
N LEU A 122 -11.22 -8.38 -4.61
CA LEU A 122 -10.04 -8.99 -4.00
C LEU A 122 -8.94 -7.93 -3.77
N ILE A 123 -8.54 -7.78 -2.51
CA ILE A 123 -7.32 -7.07 -2.11
C ILE A 123 -6.27 -8.13 -1.84
N ALA A 124 -5.23 -8.16 -2.67
CA ALA A 124 -4.12 -9.09 -2.55
C ALA A 124 -2.81 -8.42 -2.97
N PHE A 125 -1.80 -8.54 -2.13
CA PHE A 125 -0.46 -8.03 -2.39
C PHE A 125 0.62 -8.96 -1.84
N CYS A 126 1.67 -9.15 -2.63
CA CYS A 126 2.77 -10.05 -2.32
C CYS A 126 3.56 -9.55 -1.11
N SER A 127 3.98 -10.49 -0.28
CA SER A 127 4.93 -10.28 0.80
C SER A 127 5.72 -11.57 1.01
N SER A 128 6.75 -11.54 1.87
CA SER A 128 7.56 -12.72 2.16
C SER A 128 6.69 -13.91 2.58
N GLY A 129 6.77 -15.02 1.81
CA GLY A 129 5.99 -16.24 2.03
C GLY A 129 4.61 -16.28 1.36
N PHE A 130 4.15 -15.20 0.72
CA PHE A 130 2.85 -15.16 0.07
C PHE A 130 2.83 -15.98 -1.24
N PRO A 131 1.85 -16.88 -1.43
CA PRO A 131 1.78 -17.73 -2.62
C PRO A 131 1.10 -17.00 -3.79
N LEU A 132 1.82 -16.05 -4.41
CA LEU A 132 1.29 -15.21 -5.51
C LEU A 132 0.66 -16.04 -6.63
N GLN A 133 1.28 -17.16 -7.02
CA GLN A 133 0.75 -18.04 -8.07
C GLN A 133 -0.61 -18.65 -7.69
N LYS A 134 -0.83 -19.02 -6.42
CA LYS A 134 -2.15 -19.50 -5.95
C LYS A 134 -3.19 -18.40 -6.01
N ALA A 135 -2.83 -17.18 -5.59
CA ALA A 135 -3.73 -16.04 -5.67
C ALA A 135 -4.14 -15.71 -7.11
N GLN A 136 -3.21 -15.82 -8.07
CA GLN A 136 -3.50 -15.66 -9.50
C GLN A 136 -4.45 -16.74 -10.02
N ALA A 137 -4.21 -17.99 -9.65
CA ALA A 137 -5.09 -19.10 -10.03
C ALA A 137 -6.50 -18.93 -9.43
N TYR A 138 -6.60 -18.47 -8.18
CA TYR A 138 -7.87 -18.10 -7.56
C TYR A 138 -8.57 -16.96 -8.32
N ALA A 139 -7.85 -15.90 -8.68
CA ALA A 139 -8.38 -14.78 -9.45
C ALA A 139 -8.88 -15.21 -10.84
N ALA A 140 -8.17 -16.10 -11.51
CA ALA A 140 -8.60 -16.67 -12.79
C ALA A 140 -9.86 -17.56 -12.64
N LEU A 141 -9.94 -18.35 -11.56
CA LEU A 141 -11.07 -19.24 -11.29
C LEU A 141 -12.35 -18.47 -10.92
N ARG A 142 -12.23 -17.48 -10.04
CA ARG A 142 -13.37 -16.77 -9.43
C ARG A 142 -13.70 -15.44 -10.11
N ARG A 143 -12.74 -14.85 -10.82
CA ARG A 143 -12.85 -13.54 -11.51
C ARG A 143 -13.42 -12.42 -10.62
N PRO A 144 -12.89 -12.21 -9.40
CA PRO A 144 -13.25 -11.03 -8.60
C PRO A 144 -12.69 -9.77 -9.25
N PHE A 145 -13.23 -8.61 -8.90
CA PHE A 145 -12.59 -7.33 -9.19
C PHE A 145 -11.28 -7.22 -8.40
N LEU A 146 -10.15 -7.06 -9.10
CA LEU A 146 -8.84 -6.94 -8.46
C LEU A 146 -8.56 -5.47 -8.11
N VAL A 147 -8.43 -5.15 -6.82
CA VAL A 147 -7.99 -3.80 -6.39
C VAL A 147 -6.53 -3.58 -6.77
N ASN A 148 -5.73 -4.63 -6.66
CA ASN A 148 -4.34 -4.65 -7.09
C ASN A 148 -4.17 -5.81 -8.07
N GLU A 149 -3.77 -5.48 -9.29
CA GLU A 149 -3.37 -6.49 -10.27
C GLU A 149 -2.27 -7.38 -9.69
N LEU A 150 -2.37 -8.69 -9.93
CA LEU A 150 -1.47 -9.68 -9.34
C LEU A 150 -0.20 -9.88 -10.18
N GLU A 151 -0.33 -9.92 -11.51
CA GLU A 151 0.79 -10.18 -12.44
C GLU A 151 1.92 -9.13 -12.31
N PRO A 152 1.63 -7.81 -12.25
CA PRO A 152 2.69 -6.80 -12.12
C PRO A 152 3.46 -6.88 -10.79
N GLN A 153 2.97 -7.63 -9.79
CA GLN A 153 3.66 -7.73 -8.50
C GLN A 153 4.99 -8.48 -8.61
N TYR A 154 5.15 -9.37 -9.60
CA TYR A 154 6.45 -9.98 -9.92
C TYR A 154 7.51 -8.95 -10.32
N LEU A 155 7.09 -7.89 -11.02
CA LEU A 155 7.98 -6.80 -11.43
C LEU A 155 8.53 -6.03 -10.23
N LEU A 156 7.73 -5.88 -9.16
CA LEU A 156 8.12 -5.14 -7.96
C LEU A 156 9.25 -5.81 -7.16
N HIS A 157 9.51 -7.10 -7.39
CA HIS A 157 10.61 -7.84 -6.76
C HIS A 157 11.98 -7.61 -7.41
N ASP A 158 12.06 -7.00 -8.59
CA ASP A 158 13.32 -6.71 -9.26
C ASP A 158 13.46 -5.22 -9.50
N ARG A 159 14.34 -4.57 -8.73
CA ARG A 159 14.57 -3.12 -8.82
C ARG A 159 15.01 -2.69 -10.22
N ARG A 160 15.69 -3.56 -10.97
CA ARG A 160 16.12 -3.28 -12.34
C ARG A 160 14.91 -3.14 -13.26
N LYS A 161 13.95 -4.08 -13.14
CA LYS A 161 12.70 -4.06 -13.91
C LYS A 161 11.81 -2.88 -13.50
N VAL A 162 11.79 -2.53 -12.21
CA VAL A 162 11.09 -1.32 -11.73
C VAL A 162 11.65 -0.08 -12.43
N TYR A 163 12.97 0.10 -12.45
CA TYR A 163 13.60 1.28 -13.06
C TYR A 163 13.38 1.31 -14.58
N GLU A 164 13.56 0.18 -15.26
CA GLU A 164 13.26 0.05 -16.70
C GLU A 164 11.79 0.43 -17.01
N HIS A 165 10.86 -0.01 -16.16
CA HIS A 165 9.44 0.33 -16.32
C HIS A 165 9.19 1.82 -16.11
N LEU A 166 9.79 2.44 -15.08
CA LEU A 166 9.66 3.88 -14.84
C LEU A 166 10.21 4.70 -16.01
N GLU A 167 11.41 4.35 -16.51
CA GLU A 167 12.04 5.01 -17.66
C GLU A 167 11.19 4.87 -18.93
N LYS A 168 10.61 3.68 -19.18
CA LYS A 168 9.71 3.44 -20.31
C LYS A 168 8.51 4.39 -20.34
N TYR A 169 8.00 4.79 -19.17
CA TYR A 169 6.89 5.75 -19.06
C TYR A 169 7.36 7.21 -18.92
N GLY A 170 8.65 7.48 -19.11
CA GLY A 170 9.23 8.83 -19.02
C GLY A 170 9.24 9.38 -17.59
N ILE A 171 9.17 8.51 -16.57
CA ILE A 171 9.25 8.92 -15.18
C ILE A 171 10.73 9.11 -14.83
N PRO A 172 11.17 10.31 -14.41
CA PRO A 172 12.56 10.54 -14.06
C PRO A 172 13.02 9.64 -12.91
N VAL A 173 14.12 8.92 -13.11
CA VAL A 173 14.78 8.11 -12.08
C VAL A 173 16.15 8.69 -11.72
N PRO A 174 16.66 8.45 -10.50
CA PRO A 174 18.02 8.87 -10.14
C PRO A 174 19.03 8.25 -11.10
N ASN A 175 20.10 8.98 -11.38
CA ASN A 175 21.21 8.48 -12.18
C ASN A 175 21.75 7.17 -11.55
N TYR A 176 21.65 6.04 -12.26
CA TYR A 176 22.02 4.72 -11.74
C TYR A 176 22.86 3.92 -12.73
N ALA A 177 23.49 2.86 -12.24
CA ALA A 177 24.15 1.84 -13.05
C ALA A 177 23.87 0.47 -12.44
N LEU A 178 23.87 -0.57 -13.28
CA LEU A 178 23.64 -1.95 -12.85
C LEU A 178 24.96 -2.70 -12.82
N VAL A 179 25.21 -3.43 -11.74
CA VAL A 179 26.36 -4.31 -11.60
C VAL A 179 25.81 -5.71 -11.31
N ASN A 180 25.89 -6.59 -12.31
CA ASN A 180 25.43 -7.98 -12.18
C ASN A 180 26.64 -8.87 -11.93
N ARG A 181 26.64 -9.58 -10.79
CA ARG A 181 27.66 -10.58 -10.44
C ARG A 181 27.01 -11.96 -10.41
N GLU A 182 27.67 -12.96 -11.00
CA GLU A 182 27.24 -14.36 -11.01
C GLU A 182 27.51 -15.04 -9.66
N TYR A 183 28.58 -14.64 -8.98
CA TYR A 183 28.96 -15.13 -7.66
C TYR A 183 29.47 -13.98 -6.77
N PRO A 184 29.48 -14.16 -5.43
CA PRO A 184 29.96 -13.14 -4.51
C PRO A 184 31.40 -12.71 -4.81
N TYR A 185 31.66 -11.40 -4.75
CA TYR A 185 32.98 -10.81 -4.97
C TYR A 185 33.59 -11.06 -6.37
N GLN A 186 32.78 -11.40 -7.37
CA GLN A 186 33.25 -11.45 -8.75
C GLN A 186 33.86 -10.11 -9.15
N GLU A 187 35.13 -10.15 -9.55
CA GLU A 187 35.81 -9.04 -10.22
C GLU A 187 35.23 -8.88 -11.62
N LEU A 188 34.91 -7.64 -11.99
CA LEU A 188 34.30 -7.30 -13.28
C LEU A 188 35.16 -6.24 -13.94
N ASP A 189 35.58 -6.47 -15.18
CA ASP A 189 36.43 -5.54 -15.94
C ASP A 189 35.79 -4.14 -16.09
N HIS A 190 34.47 -4.08 -16.02
CA HIS A 190 33.68 -2.86 -16.17
C HIS A 190 33.27 -2.21 -14.84
N PHE A 191 33.76 -2.72 -13.69
CA PHE A 191 33.52 -2.17 -12.36
C PHE A 191 34.85 -1.81 -11.71
N ILE A 192 35.05 -0.51 -11.44
CA ILE A 192 36.23 0.00 -10.75
C ILE A 192 35.78 0.67 -9.46
N GLU A 193 36.35 0.25 -8.33
CA GLU A 193 36.13 0.87 -7.03
C GLU A 193 37.40 1.57 -6.56
N GLN A 194 37.25 2.83 -6.15
CA GLN A 194 38.31 3.69 -5.61
C GLN A 194 37.84 4.31 -4.28
N GLU A 195 38.75 4.98 -3.59
CA GLU A 195 38.46 5.56 -2.27
C GLU A 195 37.27 6.53 -2.28
N ASP A 196 37.15 7.38 -3.30
CA ASP A 196 36.13 8.43 -3.37
C ASP A 196 35.05 8.21 -4.45
N PHE A 197 35.16 7.15 -5.26
CA PHE A 197 34.23 6.90 -6.35
C PHE A 197 34.11 5.44 -6.77
N VAL A 198 33.04 5.14 -7.49
CA VAL A 198 32.89 3.91 -8.28
C VAL A 198 32.67 4.27 -9.75
N GLU A 199 33.14 3.42 -10.66
CA GLU A 199 32.97 3.59 -12.10
C GLU A 199 32.42 2.30 -12.70
N ILE A 200 31.29 2.41 -13.41
CA ILE A 200 30.58 1.29 -14.01
C ILE A 200 30.36 1.59 -15.49
N HIS A 201 30.94 0.78 -16.39
CA HIS A 201 30.90 1.03 -17.84
C HIS A 201 31.31 2.46 -18.24
N GLY A 202 32.36 3.01 -17.62
CA GLY A 202 32.84 4.37 -17.86
C GLY A 202 32.01 5.49 -17.19
N LYS A 203 30.92 5.13 -16.49
CA LYS A 203 30.08 6.07 -15.75
C LYS A 203 30.55 6.17 -14.31
N ARG A 204 31.08 7.34 -13.92
CA ARG A 204 31.63 7.59 -12.59
C ARG A 204 30.58 8.14 -11.62
N PHE A 205 30.55 7.58 -10.42
CA PHE A 205 29.73 8.01 -9.28
C PHE A 205 30.64 8.37 -8.11
N LEU A 206 30.68 9.66 -7.77
CA LEU A 206 31.41 10.15 -6.59
C LEU A 206 30.62 9.83 -5.32
N LYS A 207 31.33 9.61 -4.20
CA LYS A 207 30.68 9.53 -2.90
C LYS A 207 30.10 10.90 -2.52
N PRO A 208 28.92 10.96 -1.87
CA PRO A 208 28.10 9.83 -1.46
C PRO A 208 27.26 9.25 -2.61
N PHE A 209 27.28 7.93 -2.77
CA PHE A 209 26.38 7.18 -3.65
C PHE A 209 25.62 6.11 -2.84
N VAL A 210 24.58 5.53 -3.44
CA VAL A 210 23.73 4.52 -2.80
C VAL A 210 23.84 3.21 -3.56
N GLU A 211 24.30 2.16 -2.88
CA GLU A 211 24.22 0.78 -3.38
C GLU A 211 22.92 0.12 -2.91
N LYS A 212 22.25 -0.58 -3.82
CA LYS A 212 20.98 -1.27 -3.56
C LYS A 212 21.04 -2.69 -4.13
N PRO A 213 20.65 -3.73 -3.37
CA PRO A 213 20.52 -5.06 -3.93
C PRO A 213 19.46 -5.05 -5.04
N ALA A 214 19.64 -5.92 -6.05
CA ALA A 214 18.68 -6.02 -7.16
C ALA A 214 17.31 -6.54 -6.71
N ASN A 215 17.28 -7.41 -5.69
CA ASN A 215 16.04 -7.91 -5.10
C ASN A 215 15.34 -6.80 -4.29
N GLY A 216 14.07 -6.58 -4.65
CA GLY A 216 13.16 -5.54 -4.17
C GLY A 216 12.88 -5.60 -2.69
#